data_AF-A0A7J3QG43-F1
#
_entry.id   AF-A0A7J3QG43-F1
#
_cell.length_a   1.000
_cell.length_b   1.000
_cell.length_c   1.000
_cell.angle_alpha   90.00
_cell.angle_beta   90.00
_cell.angle_gamma   90.00
#
_symmetry.space_group_name_H-M   'P 1'
#
loop_
_entity.id
_entity.type
_entity.pdbx_description
1 polymer ?
#
loop_
_entity_poly.entity_id
_entity_poly.type
_entity_poly.pdbx_seq_one_letter_code
_entity_poly.pdbx_strand_id
1 'polypeptide(L)'
;MRHRLQVTCPLCGKQFTLEIDVGTYLSVETTTPARRREIPLVLRGREVKVDFIRRAMRALASKDPSGMVEISEVVEIAEKVGLSKEEVGEILKSEKEAGVIYEPKPGVLSFTSPPEKSESR
;
A
#
# COMPACT_ATOMS: atom_id res chain seq x y z
N MET A 1 -9.43 -14.53 -22.08
CA MET A 1 -9.56 -15.27 -23.34
C MET A 1 -10.66 -16.31 -23.14
N ARG A 2 -11.64 -16.37 -24.03
CA ARG A 2 -12.81 -17.25 -23.89
C ARG A 2 -12.60 -18.53 -24.70
N HIS A 3 -12.68 -19.68 -24.03
CA HIS A 3 -12.58 -20.99 -24.64
C HIS A 3 -13.89 -21.75 -24.46
N ARG A 4 -14.35 -22.43 -25.51
CA ARG A 4 -15.51 -23.32 -25.48
C ARG A 4 -15.01 -24.75 -25.66
N LEU A 5 -15.37 -25.64 -24.72
CA LEU A 5 -14.99 -27.05 -24.75
C LEU A 5 -16.23 -27.92 -24.56
N GLN A 6 -16.36 -28.97 -25.37
CA GLN A 6 -17.36 -30.01 -25.16
C GLN A 6 -16.72 -31.13 -24.32
N VAL A 7 -17.36 -31.45 -23.19
CA VAL A 7 -16.90 -32.48 -22.27
C VAL A 7 -18.01 -33.47 -21.98
N THR A 8 -17.64 -34.70 -21.66
CA THR A 8 -18.58 -35.77 -21.34
C THR A 8 -18.52 -36.08 -19.85
N CYS A 9 -19.67 -36.18 -19.19
CA CYS A 9 -19.75 -36.47 -17.76
C CYS A 9 -19.23 -37.89 -17.48
N PRO A 10 -18.20 -38.07 -16.64
CA PRO A 10 -17.70 -39.42 -16.34
C PRO A 10 -18.68 -40.23 -15.47
N LEU A 11 -19.66 -39.60 -14.83
CA LEU A 11 -20.63 -40.25 -13.95
C LEU A 11 -21.92 -40.69 -14.68
N CYS A 12 -22.35 -39.97 -15.72
CA CYS A 12 -23.62 -40.24 -16.40
C CYS A 12 -23.54 -40.24 -17.94
N GLY A 13 -22.35 -40.05 -18.53
CA GLY A 13 -22.10 -40.13 -19.97
C GLY A 13 -22.70 -39.00 -20.82
N LYS A 14 -23.39 -38.02 -20.22
CA LYS A 14 -24.00 -36.90 -20.95
C LYS A 14 -22.95 -35.87 -21.37
N GLN A 15 -23.08 -35.35 -22.59
CA GLN A 15 -22.23 -34.28 -23.09
C GLN A 15 -22.76 -32.91 -22.64
N PHE A 16 -21.85 -32.04 -22.21
CA PHE A 16 -22.14 -30.65 -21.90
C PHE A 16 -21.05 -29.74 -22.40
N THR A 17 -21.43 -28.51 -22.74
CA THR A 17 -20.50 -27.50 -23.26
C THR A 17 -20.09 -26.59 -22.11
N LEU A 18 -18.80 -26.51 -21.85
CA LEU A 18 -18.20 -25.59 -20.89
C LEU A 18 -17.69 -24.36 -21.62
N GLU A 19 -18.13 -23.18 -21.18
CA GLU A 19 -17.51 -21.91 -21.53
C GLU A 19 -16.56 -21.51 -20.40
N ILE A 20 -15.27 -21.41 -20.69
CA ILE A 20 -14.24 -21.05 -19.73
C ILE A 20 -13.68 -19.69 -20.14
N ASP A 21 -13.86 -18.68 -19.30
CA ASP A 21 -13.18 -17.39 -19.46
C ASP A 21 -11.87 -17.41 -18.67
N VAL A 22 -10.75 -17.55 -19.37
CA VAL A 22 -9.40 -17.55 -18.79
C VAL A 22 -8.93 -16.10 -18.72
N GLY A 23 -9.08 -15.49 -17.54
CA GLY A 23 -8.47 -14.21 -17.21
C GLY A 23 -7.12 -14.41 -16.53
N THR A 24 -6.10 -13.67 -16.95
CA THR A 24 -4.83 -13.60 -16.22
C THR A 24 -5.05 -12.69 -15.02
N TYR A 25 -5.29 -13.26 -13.83
CA TYR A 25 -5.16 -12.50 -12.59
C TYR A 25 -3.67 -12.33 -12.31
N LEU A 26 -3.17 -11.09 -12.42
CA LEU A 26 -1.89 -10.73 -11.81
C LEU A 26 -2.09 -10.76 -10.29
N SER A 27 -1.80 -11.91 -9.69
CA SER A 27 -1.68 -12.02 -8.23
C SER A 27 -0.43 -11.24 -7.82
N VAL A 28 -0.59 -9.97 -7.47
CA VAL A 28 0.40 -9.34 -6.58
C VAL A 28 0.23 -10.06 -5.25
N GLU A 29 1.21 -10.86 -4.88
CA GLU A 29 1.21 -11.74 -3.72
C GLU A 29 0.83 -10.98 -2.44
N THR A 30 -0.44 -11.05 -2.05
CA THR A 30 -0.85 -10.87 -0.65
C THR A 30 -0.77 -12.22 0.05
N THR A 31 0.45 -12.73 0.22
CA THR A 31 0.71 -13.77 1.21
C THR A 31 1.12 -13.10 2.51
N THR A 32 0.16 -12.90 3.41
CA THR A 32 0.47 -12.91 4.84
C THR A 32 0.51 -14.36 5.32
N PRO A 33 1.70 -14.88 5.67
CA PRO A 33 1.81 -15.79 6.78
C PRO A 33 2.52 -15.07 7.93
N ALA A 34 1.89 -15.10 9.10
CA ALA A 34 2.50 -14.72 10.35
C ALA A 34 3.84 -15.46 10.54
N ARG A 35 4.95 -14.76 10.38
CA ARG A 35 6.24 -15.04 11.04
C ARG A 35 7.07 -13.78 10.94
N ARG A 36 7.50 -13.26 12.09
CA ARG A 36 8.55 -12.26 12.22
C ARG A 36 9.76 -12.73 11.40
N ARG A 37 9.87 -12.19 10.19
CA ARG A 37 11.13 -12.08 9.47
C ARG A 37 11.20 -10.61 9.10
N GLU A 38 12.17 -9.94 9.68
CA GLU A 38 12.65 -8.64 9.22
C GLU A 38 13.23 -8.86 7.83
N ILE A 39 12.36 -8.99 6.84
CA ILE A 39 12.76 -8.87 5.45
C ILE A 39 12.77 -7.37 5.21
N PRO A 40 13.93 -6.74 4.99
CA PRO A 40 13.94 -5.35 4.56
C PRO A 40 13.16 -5.30 3.26
N LEU A 41 11.96 -4.71 3.32
CA LEU A 41 11.11 -4.47 2.17
C LEU A 41 11.79 -3.38 1.34
N VAL A 42 12.77 -3.80 0.52
CA VAL A 42 13.45 -2.89 -0.39
C VAL A 42 12.43 -2.40 -1.41
N LEU A 43 11.97 -1.16 -1.23
CA LEU A 43 10.97 -0.56 -2.11
C LEU A 43 11.61 -0.25 -3.47
N ARG A 44 11.14 -0.91 -4.53
CA ARG A 44 11.54 -0.65 -5.91
C ARG A 44 10.48 0.23 -6.58
N GLY A 45 10.82 1.49 -6.86
CA GLY A 45 9.94 2.47 -7.55
C GLY A 45 9.57 3.68 -6.67
N ARG A 46 9.54 4.88 -7.28
CA ARG A 46 9.26 6.15 -6.58
C ARG A 46 7.85 6.20 -5.99
N GLU A 47 6.84 5.71 -6.72
CA GLU A 47 5.45 5.69 -6.25
C GLU A 47 5.26 4.81 -5.02
N VAL A 48 5.94 3.66 -4.97
CA VAL A 48 5.90 2.75 -3.82
C VAL A 48 6.52 3.39 -2.57
N LYS A 49 7.61 4.14 -2.75
CA LYS A 49 8.24 4.91 -1.65
C LYS A 49 7.30 5.99 -1.10
N VAL A 50 6.62 6.72 -1.99
CA VAL A 50 5.63 7.75 -1.61
C VAL A 50 4.44 7.12 -0.87
N ASP A 51 3.88 6.04 -1.39
CA ASP A 51 2.76 5.34 -0.75
C ASP A 51 3.14 4.77 0.62
N PHE A 52 4.35 4.22 0.76
CA PHE A 52 4.86 3.76 2.04
C PHE A 52 4.94 4.90 3.06
N ILE A 53 5.52 6.05 2.70
CA ILE A 53 5.62 7.22 3.59
C ILE A 53 4.22 7.72 3.98
N ARG A 54 3.28 7.81 3.04
CA ARG A 54 1.89 8.18 3.34
C ARG A 54 1.23 7.23 4.32
N ARG A 55 1.41 5.91 4.15
CA ARG A 55 0.87 4.90 5.08
C ARG A 55 1.51 4.99 6.45
N ALA A 56 2.83 5.18 6.52
CA ALA A 56 3.55 5.37 7.78
C ALA A 56 3.02 6.60 8.51
N MET A 57 2.90 7.74 7.81
CA MET A 57 2.34 8.96 8.38
C MET A 57 0.90 8.78 8.86
N ARG A 58 0.02 8.12 8.10
CA ARG A 58 -1.36 7.83 8.56
C ARG A 58 -1.38 6.94 9.81
N ALA A 59 -0.51 5.93 9.85
CA ALA A 59 -0.41 5.06 11.01
C ALA A 59 0.06 5.83 12.25
N LEU A 60 1.02 6.75 12.10
CA LEU A 60 1.47 7.62 13.19
C LEU A 60 0.37 8.61 13.61
N ALA A 61 -0.25 9.29 12.65
CA ALA A 61 -1.36 10.22 12.91
C ALA A 61 -2.57 9.55 13.56
N SER A 62 -2.76 8.23 13.38
CA SER A 62 -3.85 7.49 14.04
C SER A 62 -3.58 7.20 15.52
N LYS A 63 -2.32 7.26 15.96
CA LYS A 63 -1.94 7.03 17.37
C LYS A 63 -2.10 8.28 18.21
N ASP A 64 -1.91 9.45 17.61
CA ASP A 64 -2.07 10.74 18.28
C ASP A 64 -3.42 11.37 17.89
N PRO A 65 -4.32 11.66 18.85
CA PRO A 65 -5.60 12.30 18.56
C PRO A 65 -5.48 13.68 17.89
N SER A 66 -4.32 14.34 17.98
CA SER A 66 -4.04 15.60 17.29
C SER A 66 -3.73 15.44 15.80
N GLY A 67 -3.45 14.21 15.32
CA GLY A 67 -3.03 13.96 13.94
C GLY A 67 -1.69 14.60 13.58
N MET A 68 -0.90 14.99 14.58
CA MET A 68 0.46 15.49 14.41
C MET A 68 1.44 14.32 14.31
N VAL A 69 2.42 14.44 13.41
CA VAL A 69 3.40 13.39 13.12
C VAL A 69 4.79 14.00 13.13
N GLU A 70 5.72 13.47 13.93
CA GLU A 70 7.10 13.95 13.91
C GLU A 70 7.87 13.44 12.69
N ILE A 71 8.69 14.30 12.09
CA ILE A 71 9.54 13.92 10.95
C ILE A 71 10.56 12.84 11.36
N SER A 72 11.09 12.91 12.59
CA SER A 72 11.96 11.89 13.20
C SER A 72 11.34 10.50 13.12
N GLU A 73 10.10 10.34 13.56
CA GLU A 73 9.41 9.04 13.56
C GLU A 73 9.19 8.49 12.14
N VAL A 74 8.88 9.37 11.18
CA VAL A 74 8.72 8.97 9.77
C VAL A 74 10.06 8.47 9.20
N VAL A 75 11.16 9.17 9.49
CA VAL A 75 12.50 8.78 9.06
C VAL A 75 12.91 7.45 9.69
N GLU A 76 12.68 7.26 10.99
CA GLU A 76 12.98 5.99 11.69
C GLU A 76 12.23 4.78 11.09
N ILE A 77 10.97 4.96 10.68
CA ILE A 77 10.21 3.91 10.01
C ILE A 77 10.76 3.65 8.59
N ALA A 78 11.14 4.70 7.88
CA ALA A 78 11.67 4.62 6.52
C ALA A 78 13.07 3.98 6.46
N GLU A 79 13.94 4.27 7.43
CA GLU A 79 15.28 3.67 7.53
C GLU A 79 15.21 2.15 7.71
N LYS A 80 14.22 1.64 8.46
CA LYS A 80 13.98 0.20 8.65
C LYS A 80 13.66 -0.54 7.35
N VAL A 81 13.16 0.16 6.34
CA VAL A 81 12.86 -0.41 5.01
C VAL A 81 13.90 -0.01 3.96
N GLY A 82 15.00 0.63 4.38
CA GLY A 82 16.14 0.97 3.52
C GLY A 82 15.97 2.25 2.72
N LEU A 83 15.10 3.17 3.15
CA LEU A 83 15.06 4.54 2.60
C LEU A 83 16.05 5.42 3.34
N SER A 84 16.79 6.25 2.60
CA SER A 84 17.67 7.24 3.20
C SER A 84 16.90 8.47 3.67
N LYS A 85 17.48 9.20 4.62
CA LYS A 85 16.91 10.45 5.12
C LYS A 85 16.71 11.49 4.01
N GLU A 86 17.61 11.53 3.04
CA GLU A 86 17.52 12.41 1.88
C GLU A 86 16.31 12.06 1.01
N GLU A 87 16.11 10.78 0.69
CA GLU A 87 14.96 10.31 -0.10
C GLU A 87 13.63 10.61 0.60
N VAL A 88 13.56 10.42 1.91
CA VAL A 88 12.39 10.77 2.73
C VAL A 88 12.15 12.29 2.66
N GLY A 89 13.20 13.09 2.79
CA GLY A 89 13.14 14.55 2.70
C GLY A 89 12.60 15.04 1.35
N GLU A 90 13.07 14.46 0.24
CA GLU A 90 12.57 14.76 -1.10
C GLU A 90 11.08 14.43 -1.26
N ILE A 91 10.66 13.27 -0.74
CA ILE A 91 9.26 12.85 -0.81
C ILE A 91 8.39 13.79 0.02
N LEU A 92 8.77 14.08 1.27
CA LEU A 92 8.04 15.00 2.13
C LEU A 92 7.95 16.42 1.53
N LYS A 93 9.01 16.88 0.87
CA LYS A 93 9.00 18.16 0.16
C LYS A 93 7.99 18.14 -0.98
N SER A 94 7.97 17.08 -1.80
CA SER A 94 7.01 16.96 -2.90
C SER A 94 5.55 16.86 -2.40
N GLU A 95 5.31 16.22 -1.26
CA GLU A 95 3.98 16.11 -0.65
C GLU A 95 3.50 17.46 -0.06
N LYS A 96 4.42 18.28 0.46
CA LYS A 96 4.12 19.67 0.88
C LYS A 96 3.77 20.54 -0.31
N GLU A 97 4.55 20.46 -1.39
CA GLU A 97 4.30 21.20 -2.63
C GLU A 97 2.98 20.78 -3.29
N ALA A 98 2.62 19.50 -3.19
CA ALA A 98 1.33 18.98 -3.65
C ALA A 98 0.15 19.37 -2.72
N GLY A 99 0.41 20.02 -1.58
CA GLY A 99 -0.62 20.44 -0.64
C GLY A 99 -1.31 19.31 0.11
N VAL A 100 -0.73 18.10 0.16
CA VAL A 100 -1.28 16.94 0.87
C VAL A 100 -0.96 17.01 2.36
N ILE A 101 0.22 17.56 2.69
CA ILE A 101 0.71 17.71 4.06
C ILE A 101 1.21 19.13 4.27
N TYR A 102 1.19 19.58 5.52
CA TYR A 102 1.78 20.85 5.92
C TYR A 102 2.56 20.69 7.22
N GLU A 103 3.43 21.65 7.51
CA GLU A 103 4.29 21.65 8.70
C GLU A 103 3.83 22.76 9.66
N PRO A 104 2.93 22.47 10.62
CA PRO A 104 2.48 23.45 11.61
C PRO A 104 3.60 23.98 12.49
N LYS A 105 4.62 23.15 12.76
CA LYS A 105 5.80 23.50 13.55
C LYS A 105 7.03 22.83 12.93
N PRO A 106 8.22 23.45 13.02
CA PRO A 106 9.46 22.83 12.56
C PRO A 106 9.62 21.42 13.14
N GLY A 107 9.74 20.42 12.27
CA GLY A 107 9.88 19.01 12.65
C GLY A 107 8.56 18.24 12.81
N VAL A 108 7.40 18.87 12.64
CA VAL A 108 6.08 18.23 12.84
C VAL A 108 5.20 18.42 11.61
N LEU A 109 4.67 17.32 11.08
CA LEU A 109 3.79 17.27 9.92
C LEU A 109 2.34 16.99 10.32
N SER A 110 1.40 17.48 9.51
CA SER A 110 0.00 17.07 9.57
C SER A 110 -0.61 17.03 8.17
N PHE A 111 -1.69 16.26 8.00
CA PHE A 111 -2.42 16.21 6.74
C PHE A 111 -3.31 17.44 6.59
N THR A 112 -3.32 18.06 5.40
CA THR A 112 -4.15 19.25 5.12
C THR A 112 -5.64 18.93 5.12
N SER A 113 -5.99 17.69 4.76
CA SER A 113 -7.35 17.17 4.82
C SER A 113 -7.40 16.04 5.85
N PRO A 114 -8.39 16.00 6.76
CA PRO A 114 -8.57 14.85 7.62
C PRO A 114 -8.72 13.60 6.74
N PRO A 115 -8.13 12.46 7.13
CA PRO A 115 -8.21 11.24 6.33
C PRO A 115 -9.69 10.93 6.12
N GLU A 116 -10.11 10.75 4.86
CA GLU A 116 -11.42 10.22 4.55
C GLU A 116 -11.57 8.93 5.35
N LYS A 117 -12.43 8.96 6.38
CA LYS A 117 -12.92 7.74 7.01
C LYS A 117 -13.62 7.00 5.87
N SER A 118 -12.97 6.00 5.31
CA SER A 118 -13.66 5.03 4.48
C SER A 118 -14.68 4.38 5.41
N GLU A 119 -15.92 4.86 5.34
CA GLU A 119 -17.07 4.25 5.98
C GLU A 119 -17.07 2.79 5.54
N SER A 120 -16.77 1.91 6.49
CA SER A 120 -16.96 0.49 6.35
C SER A 120 -18.47 0.28 6.24
N ARG A 121 -18.94 -0.07 5.04
CA ARG A 121 -20.31 -0.55 4.80
C ARG A 121 -20.62 -1.80 5.63
#